data_AF-A0A8T5BRY9-F1
#
_entry.id   AF-A0A8T5BRY9-F1
#
_cell.length_a   1.000
_cell.length_b   1.000
_cell.length_c   1.000
_cell.angle_alpha   90.00
_cell.angle_beta   90.00
_cell.angle_gamma   90.00
#
_symmetry.space_group_name_H-M   'P 1'
#
loop_
_entity.id
_entity.type
_entity.pdbx_description
1 polymer ?
#
loop_
_entity_poly.entity_id
_entity_poly.type
_entity_poly.pdbx_seq_one_letter_code
_entity_poly.pdbx_strand_id
1 'polypeptide(L)'
;MSAEAIQAFKNLEAEDFRVLQVIEAAMLTHEFVPKDIIVKYSKFSEEEITYRLEKLHKFRLIRQTKQPYLGYALNYAGYDCLAINTFIKAGILEAFGKPLGVGKEADVYDALTPEGERIAIKFHRLGRISFRQTRKKRGWTEEDVNWL
;
A
#
# COMPACT_ATOMS: atom_id res chain seq x y z
N MET A 1 5.69 -9.05 -1.82
CA MET A 1 6.10 -7.65 -1.81
C MET A 1 6.65 -7.29 -3.18
N SER A 2 6.13 -6.24 -3.84
CA SER A 2 6.75 -5.79 -5.09
C SER A 2 8.17 -5.29 -4.81
N ALA A 3 9.09 -5.44 -5.77
CA ALA A 3 10.46 -4.90 -5.63
C ALA A 3 10.46 -3.38 -5.33
N GLU A 4 9.42 -2.70 -5.81
CA GLU A 4 9.14 -1.28 -5.60
C GLU A 4 8.95 -0.95 -4.12
N ALA A 5 8.19 -1.76 -3.37
CA ALA A 5 7.93 -1.51 -1.95
C ALA A 5 9.20 -1.67 -1.09
N ILE A 6 10.07 -2.65 -1.40
CA ILE A 6 11.34 -2.86 -0.67
C ILE A 6 12.27 -1.65 -0.85
N GLN A 7 12.39 -1.15 -2.08
CA GLN A 7 13.24 -0.01 -2.38
C GLN A 7 12.65 1.30 -1.86
N ALA A 8 11.32 1.45 -1.90
CA ALA A 8 10.63 2.60 -1.35
C ALA A 8 10.80 2.66 0.17
N PHE A 9 10.60 1.54 0.87
CA PHE A 9 10.59 1.49 2.34
C PHE A 9 11.85 2.08 2.98
N LYS A 10 13.03 1.86 2.38
CA LYS A 10 14.31 2.42 2.87
C LYS A 10 14.40 3.95 2.77
N ASN A 11 13.62 4.56 1.89
CA ASN A 11 13.64 6.00 1.60
C ASN A 11 12.42 6.74 2.18
N LEU A 12 11.52 6.03 2.87
CA LEU A 12 10.35 6.62 3.51
C LEU A 12 10.69 7.11 4.92
N GLU A 13 10.19 8.29 5.24
CA GLU A 13 10.29 8.91 6.56
C GLU A 13 8.98 8.74 7.36
N ALA A 14 9.00 9.09 8.64
CA ALA A 14 7.84 8.95 9.52
C ALA A 14 6.63 9.76 9.02
N GLU A 15 6.88 10.92 8.43
CA GLU A 15 5.88 11.82 7.86
C GLU A 15 5.28 11.24 6.57
N ASP A 16 6.06 10.53 5.75
CA ASP A 16 5.54 9.81 4.57
C ASP A 16 4.53 8.74 5.00
N PHE A 17 4.87 7.98 6.05
CA PHE A 17 3.95 7.00 6.62
C PHE A 17 2.69 7.65 7.19
N ARG A 18 2.81 8.83 7.79
CA ARG A 18 1.64 9.57 8.31
C ARG A 18 0.71 9.99 7.19
N VAL A 19 1.24 10.45 6.05
CA VAL A 19 0.43 10.76 4.85
C VAL A 19 -0.26 9.50 4.32
N LEU A 20 0.46 8.37 4.22
CA LEU A 20 -0.14 7.09 3.80
C LEU A 20 -1.26 6.63 4.73
N GLN A 21 -1.10 6.75 6.05
CA GLN A 21 -2.13 6.43 7.05
C GLN A 21 -3.38 7.32 6.92
N VAL A 22 -3.19 8.61 6.65
CA VAL A 22 -4.31 9.54 6.41
C VAL A 22 -5.08 9.14 5.16
N ILE A 23 -4.39 8.76 4.09
CA ILE A 23 -5.02 8.28 2.86
C ILE A 23 -5.80 6.98 3.14
N GLU A 24 -5.21 6.01 3.83
CA GLU A 24 -5.88 4.77 4.24
C GLU A 24 -7.19 5.05 4.99
N ALA A 25 -7.12 5.87 6.04
CA ALA A 25 -8.29 6.19 6.86
C ALA A 25 -9.38 6.91 6.05
N ALA A 26 -8.99 7.81 5.14
CA ALA A 26 -9.93 8.52 4.28
C ALA A 26 -10.50 7.64 3.16
N MET A 27 -9.79 6.59 2.75
CA MET A 27 -10.27 5.64 1.74
C MET A 27 -11.51 4.85 2.15
N LEU A 28 -11.76 4.73 3.46
CA LEU A 28 -13.02 4.15 3.98
C LEU A 28 -14.27 4.94 3.55
N THR A 29 -14.09 6.22 3.22
CA THR A 29 -15.18 7.13 2.84
C THR A 29 -15.12 7.58 1.38
N HIS A 30 -13.93 7.59 0.78
CA HIS A 30 -13.70 8.05 -0.58
C HIS A 30 -12.85 7.04 -1.34
N GLU A 31 -13.30 6.56 -2.51
CA GLU A 31 -12.48 5.66 -3.33
C GLU A 31 -11.13 6.31 -3.71
N PHE A 32 -11.16 7.60 -4.06
CA PHE A 32 -9.99 8.44 -4.26
C PHE A 32 -10.06 9.63 -3.32
N VAL A 33 -9.07 9.79 -2.45
CA VAL A 33 -9.06 10.82 -1.42
C VAL A 33 -8.63 12.17 -2.02
N PRO A 34 -9.45 13.24 -1.94
CA PRO A 34 -9.07 14.58 -2.37
C PRO A 34 -7.86 15.13 -1.60
N LYS A 35 -7.02 15.91 -2.28
CA LYS A 35 -5.85 16.57 -1.67
C LYS A 35 -6.21 17.39 -0.41
N ASP A 36 -7.31 18.15 -0.46
CA ASP A 36 -7.74 19.02 0.63
C ASP A 36 -8.03 18.25 1.92
N ILE A 37 -8.59 17.04 1.78
CA ILE A 37 -8.85 16.13 2.89
C ILE A 37 -7.52 15.67 3.49
N ILE A 38 -6.55 15.28 2.65
CA ILE A 38 -5.24 14.84 3.10
C ILE A 38 -4.52 15.96 3.88
N VAL A 39 -4.54 17.19 3.37
CA VAL A 39 -3.95 18.36 4.06
C VAL A 39 -4.63 18.57 5.42
N LYS A 40 -5.96 18.54 5.48
CA LYS A 40 -6.74 18.74 6.71
C LYS A 40 -6.42 17.71 7.80
N TYR A 41 -6.32 16.44 7.45
CA TYR A 41 -6.10 15.36 8.42
C TYR A 41 -4.62 15.12 8.76
N SER A 42 -3.71 15.43 7.84
CA SER A 42 -2.27 15.25 8.06
C SER A 42 -1.66 16.30 8.98
N LYS A 43 -2.26 17.50 9.08
CA LYS A 43 -1.76 18.66 9.84
C LYS A 43 -0.41 19.19 9.32
N PHE A 44 -0.06 18.90 8.07
CA PHE A 44 1.11 19.46 7.40
C PHE A 44 0.71 20.62 6.48
N SER A 45 1.69 21.43 6.06
CA SER A 45 1.46 22.46 5.05
C SER A 45 1.10 21.83 3.70
N GLU A 46 0.41 22.58 2.87
CA GLU A 46 0.02 22.10 1.54
C GLU A 46 1.25 21.80 0.66
N GLU A 47 2.31 22.60 0.79
CA GLU A 47 3.58 22.40 0.08
C GLU A 47 4.25 21.08 0.46
N GLU A 48 4.34 20.80 1.76
CA GLU A 48 4.89 19.54 2.27
C GLU A 48 4.06 18.36 1.76
N ILE A 49 2.73 18.44 1.81
CA ILE A 49 1.86 17.39 1.30
C ILE A 49 2.06 17.16 -0.20
N THR A 50 2.24 18.23 -0.97
CA THR A 50 2.49 18.12 -2.41
C THR A 50 3.81 17.40 -2.68
N TYR A 51 4.89 17.79 -2.00
CA TYR A 51 6.20 17.14 -2.09
C TYR A 51 6.11 15.65 -1.74
N ARG A 52 5.43 15.32 -0.64
CA ARG A 52 5.25 13.95 -0.15
C ARG A 52 4.42 13.11 -1.11
N LEU A 53 3.33 13.64 -1.63
CA LEU A 53 2.47 12.95 -2.60
C LEU A 53 3.23 12.66 -3.90
N GLU A 54 4.05 13.61 -4.39
CA GLU A 54 4.91 13.38 -5.55
C GLU A 54 5.97 12.30 -5.29
N LYS A 55 6.61 12.33 -4.12
CA LYS A 55 7.56 11.29 -3.67
C LYS A 55 6.89 9.91 -3.63
N LEU A 56 5.74 9.80 -2.97
CA LEU A 56 4.97 8.56 -2.84
C LEU A 56 4.48 8.03 -4.19
N HIS A 57 4.08 8.92 -5.10
CA HIS A 57 3.68 8.57 -6.47
C HIS A 57 4.88 8.06 -7.28
N LYS A 58 6.06 8.69 -7.16
CA LYS A 58 7.30 8.24 -7.80
C LYS A 58 7.70 6.83 -7.35
N PHE A 59 7.48 6.51 -6.08
CA PHE A 59 7.67 5.16 -5.53
C PHE A 59 6.54 4.18 -5.82
N ARG A 60 5.51 4.59 -6.58
CA ARG A 60 4.34 3.77 -6.97
C ARG A 60 3.53 3.25 -5.78
N LEU A 61 3.62 3.91 -4.63
CA LEU A 61 2.88 3.53 -3.42
C LEU A 61 1.42 4.00 -3.46
N ILE A 62 1.15 5.04 -4.24
CA ILE A 62 -0.19 5.62 -4.42
C ILE A 62 -0.56 5.68 -5.90
N ARG A 63 -1.87 5.62 -6.17
CA ARG A 63 -2.51 5.95 -7.45
C ARG A 63 -3.00 7.38 -7.40
N GLN A 64 -2.82 8.10 -8.49
CA GLN A 64 -3.38 9.43 -8.68
C GLN A 64 -4.46 9.37 -9.75
N THR A 65 -5.62 9.98 -9.49
CA THR A 65 -6.63 10.27 -10.51
C THR A 65 -6.78 11.79 -10.66
N LYS A 66 -7.13 12.23 -11.87
CA LYS A 66 -7.41 13.64 -12.18
C LYS A 66 -8.89 13.91 -12.47
N GLN A 67 -9.70 12.85 -12.56
CA GLN A 67 -11.13 12.94 -12.85
C GLN A 67 -11.90 12.13 -11.81
N PRO A 68 -13.00 12.66 -11.25
CA PRO A 68 -13.58 14.00 -11.47
C PRO A 68 -12.79 15.14 -10.77
N TYR A 69 -11.87 14.82 -9.88
CA TYR A 69 -10.97 15.76 -9.18
C TYR A 69 -9.59 15.14 -8.97
N LEU A 70 -8.65 15.91 -8.42
CA LEU A 70 -7.33 15.43 -8.04
C LEU A 70 -7.44 14.57 -6.77
N GLY A 71 -7.43 13.25 -6.95
CA GLY A 71 -7.61 12.28 -5.88
C GLY A 71 -6.45 11.28 -5.79
N TYR A 72 -6.24 10.74 -4.60
CA TYR A 72 -5.17 9.80 -4.30
C TYR A 72 -5.71 8.56 -3.61
N ALA A 73 -5.23 7.38 -4.00
CA ALA A 73 -5.60 6.11 -3.40
C ALA A 73 -4.35 5.24 -3.17
N LEU A 74 -4.36 4.35 -2.19
CA LEU A 74 -3.27 3.43 -1.92
C LEU A 74 -3.19 2.33 -2.99
N ASN A 75 -1.97 1.97 -3.35
CA ASN A 75 -1.68 0.73 -4.06
C ASN A 75 -1.43 -0.41 -3.07
N TYR A 76 -1.43 -1.64 -3.59
CA TYR A 76 -0.95 -2.82 -2.85
C TYR A 76 0.42 -2.62 -2.21
N ALA A 77 1.34 -1.95 -2.91
CA ALA A 77 2.66 -1.63 -2.38
C ALA A 77 2.60 -0.63 -1.21
N GLY A 78 1.71 0.35 -1.27
CA GLY A 78 1.47 1.30 -0.17
C GLY A 78 0.92 0.60 1.07
N TYR A 79 -0.05 -0.30 0.89
CA TYR A 79 -0.57 -1.15 1.96
C TYR A 79 0.50 -2.07 2.56
N ASP A 80 1.35 -2.69 1.72
CA ASP A 80 2.47 -3.48 2.22
C ASP A 80 3.39 -2.64 3.12
N CYS A 81 3.76 -1.43 2.67
CA CYS A 81 4.63 -0.54 3.44
C CYS A 81 3.98 -0.13 4.77
N LEU A 82 2.68 0.16 4.79
CA LEU A 82 1.95 0.45 6.02
C LEU A 82 1.96 -0.75 6.99
N ALA A 83 1.62 -1.94 6.50
CA ALA A 83 1.60 -3.16 7.30
C ALA A 83 2.98 -3.52 7.86
N ILE A 84 4.04 -3.32 7.07
CA ILE A 84 5.41 -3.53 7.52
C ILE A 84 5.76 -2.54 8.65
N ASN A 85 5.45 -1.26 8.45
CA ASN A 85 5.73 -0.23 9.44
C ASN A 85 5.00 -0.48 10.76
N THR A 86 3.75 -0.99 10.72
CA THR A 86 3.02 -1.35 11.94
C THR A 86 3.66 -2.54 12.65
N PHE A 87 4.10 -3.58 11.93
CA PHE A 87 4.80 -4.72 12.55
C PHE A 87 6.15 -4.35 13.15
N ILE A 88 6.90 -3.45 12.50
CA ILE A 88 8.16 -2.93 13.05
C ILE A 88 7.89 -2.13 14.33
N LYS A 89 6.91 -1.22 14.32
CA LYS A 89 6.54 -0.44 15.50
C LYS A 89 5.98 -1.29 16.65
N ALA A 90 5.36 -2.42 16.34
CA ALA A 90 4.88 -3.39 17.32
C ALA A 90 6.00 -4.28 17.89
N GLY A 91 7.23 -4.18 17.38
CA GLY A 91 8.35 -5.02 17.82
C GLY A 91 8.24 -6.47 17.36
N ILE A 92 7.41 -6.77 16.35
CA ILE A 92 7.22 -8.13 15.82
C ILE A 92 8.26 -8.43 14.73
N LEU A 93 8.71 -7.38 14.04
CA LEU A 93 9.56 -7.49 12.86
C LEU A 93 10.76 -6.57 12.96
N GLU A 94 11.95 -7.14 12.81
CA GLU A 94 13.22 -6.39 12.77
C GLU A 94 13.81 -6.36 11.36
N ALA A 95 13.88 -7.51 10.69
CA ALA A 95 14.51 -7.60 9.38
C ALA A 95 13.74 -8.48 8.40
N PHE A 96 13.81 -8.13 7.12
CA PHE A 96 13.36 -8.97 6.01
C PHE A 96 14.51 -9.76 5.41
N GLY A 97 14.27 -11.05 5.20
CA GLY A 97 15.14 -11.95 4.48
C GLY A 97 14.71 -12.15 3.03
N LYS A 98 15.13 -13.30 2.48
CA LYS A 98 14.86 -13.69 1.10
C LYS A 98 13.39 -14.10 0.90
N PRO A 99 12.84 -13.96 -0.32
CA PRO A 99 11.55 -14.56 -0.64
C PRO A 99 11.65 -16.08 -0.47
N LEU A 100 10.70 -16.65 0.26
CA LEU A 100 10.54 -18.10 0.41
C LEU A 100 9.67 -18.67 -0.72
N GLY A 101 8.68 -17.90 -1.18
CA GLY A 101 7.84 -18.28 -2.30
C GLY A 101 7.00 -17.11 -2.80
N VAL A 102 6.96 -16.91 -4.12
CA VAL A 102 6.16 -15.88 -4.77
C VAL A 102 5.09 -16.58 -5.60
N GLY A 103 3.82 -16.34 -5.25
CA GLY A 103 2.68 -17.01 -5.86
C GLY A 103 1.70 -16.04 -6.53
N LYS A 104 0.64 -16.61 -7.10
CA LYS A 104 -0.47 -15.82 -7.70
C LYS A 104 -1.27 -15.08 -6.63
N GLU A 105 -1.50 -15.74 -5.50
CA GLU A 105 -2.42 -15.27 -4.45
C GLU A 105 -1.71 -14.81 -3.18
N ALA A 106 -0.42 -15.11 -3.05
CA ALA A 106 0.37 -14.68 -1.90
C ALA A 106 1.86 -14.64 -2.23
N ASP A 107 2.57 -13.78 -1.52
CA ASP A 107 4.03 -13.79 -1.45
C ASP A 107 4.47 -14.07 -0.02
N VAL A 108 5.39 -15.00 0.15
CA VAL A 108 5.95 -15.40 1.44
C VAL A 108 7.43 -15.01 1.50
N TYR A 109 7.81 -14.32 2.56
CA TYR A 109 9.18 -13.88 2.84
C TYR A 109 9.66 -14.42 4.17
N ASP A 110 10.96 -14.69 4.23
CA ASP A 110 11.67 -14.91 5.47
C ASP A 110 11.83 -13.58 6.21
N ALA A 111 11.80 -13.60 7.53
CA ALA A 111 11.91 -12.42 8.37
C ALA A 111 12.44 -12.79 9.76
N LEU A 112 12.98 -11.80 10.47
CA LEU A 112 13.53 -11.94 11.81
C LEU A 112 12.78 -11.04 12.79
N THR A 113 12.49 -11.60 13.97
CA THR A 113 12.02 -10.84 15.13
C THR A 113 13.22 -10.17 15.85
N PRO A 114 12.98 -9.16 16.71
CA PRO A 114 14.03 -8.58 17.55
C PRO A 114 14.74 -9.56 18.49
N GLU A 115 14.12 -10.71 18.76
CA GLU A 115 14.66 -11.77 19.61
C GLU A 115 15.52 -12.77 18.80
N GLY A 116 15.67 -12.56 17.49
CA GLY A 116 16.43 -13.42 16.59
C GLY A 116 15.66 -14.65 16.10
N GLU A 117 14.36 -14.73 16.36
CA GLU A 117 13.52 -15.82 15.87
C GLU A 117 13.20 -15.63 14.38
N ARG A 118 13.23 -16.73 13.61
CA ARG A 118 12.87 -16.72 12.20
C ARG A 118 11.37 -16.90 12.03
N ILE A 119 10.73 -15.93 11.39
CA ILE A 119 9.31 -15.94 11.09
C ILE A 119 9.08 -15.84 9.58
N ALA A 120 7.91 -16.30 9.13
CA ALA A 120 7.49 -16.15 7.75
C ALA A 120 6.40 -15.08 7.65
N ILE A 121 6.60 -14.08 6.79
CA ILE A 121 5.59 -13.06 6.49
C ILE A 121 4.91 -13.41 5.18
N LYS A 122 3.58 -13.57 5.23
CA LYS A 122 2.74 -13.87 4.07
C LYS A 122 1.92 -12.64 3.69
N PHE A 123 2.24 -12.04 2.56
CA PHE A 123 1.43 -10.99 1.93
C PHE A 123 0.36 -11.63 1.08
N HIS A 124 -0.90 -11.33 1.37
CA HIS A 124 -2.03 -11.75 0.54
C HIS A 124 -2.16 -10.84 -0.70
N ARG A 125 -2.44 -11.46 -1.85
CA ARG A 125 -2.57 -10.81 -3.15
C ARG A 125 -3.84 -11.30 -3.83
N LEU A 126 -4.96 -10.70 -3.49
CA LEU A 126 -6.18 -10.92 -4.25
C LEU A 126 -6.07 -10.11 -5.56
N GLY A 127 -6.35 -10.73 -6.71
CA GLY A 127 -6.46 -9.98 -7.97
C GLY A 127 -5.18 -9.71 -8.76
N ARG A 128 -4.06 -10.44 -8.54
CA ARG A 128 -2.95 -10.48 -9.51
C ARG A 128 -3.39 -11.17 -10.81
N ILE A 129 -4.19 -10.48 -11.61
CA ILE A 129 -4.56 -10.70 -13.02
C ILE A 129 -4.34 -12.12 -13.60
N SER A 130 -4.77 -13.15 -12.89
CA SER A 130 -4.83 -14.54 -13.37
C SER A 130 -6.25 -14.95 -13.76
N PHE A 131 -7.24 -14.08 -13.54
CA PHE A 131 -8.63 -14.23 -13.98
C PHE A 131 -9.08 -13.04 -14.85
N ARG A 132 -8.24 -12.57 -15.77
CA ARG A 132 -8.70 -11.62 -16.81
C ARG A 132 -9.72 -12.22 -17.79
N GLN A 133 -9.86 -13.55 -17.82
CA GLN A 133 -10.77 -14.24 -18.74
C GLN A 133 -12.12 -14.69 -18.15
N THR A 134 -12.35 -14.62 -16.84
CA THR A 134 -13.66 -15.03 -16.28
C THR A 134 -14.78 -14.06 -16.67
N ARG A 135 -14.47 -12.77 -16.75
CA ARG A 135 -15.42 -11.73 -17.22
C ARG A 135 -15.77 -11.86 -18.71
N LYS A 136 -15.04 -12.70 -19.47
CA LYS A 136 -15.33 -13.00 -20.88
C LYS A 136 -16.31 -14.18 -21.07
N LYS A 137 -16.70 -14.90 -20.01
CA LYS A 137 -17.53 -16.13 -20.11
C LYS A 137 -18.76 -16.20 -19.18
N ARG A 138 -19.01 -15.23 -18.30
CA ARG A 138 -20.22 -15.24 -17.45
C ARG A 138 -20.98 -13.94 -17.63
N GLY A 139 -22.15 -14.05 -18.25
CA GLY A 139 -22.97 -12.92 -18.71
C GLY A 139 -23.84 -12.25 -17.65
N TRP A 140 -23.66 -12.52 -16.36
CA TRP A 140 -24.49 -11.90 -15.32
C TRP A 140 -23.70 -11.82 -14.01
N THR A 141 -23.09 -10.67 -13.70
CA THR A 141 -22.74 -10.31 -12.32
C THR A 141 -22.63 -8.79 -12.20
N GLU A 142 -23.25 -8.27 -11.15
CA GLU A 142 -23.35 -6.86 -10.75
C GLU A 142 -21.98 -6.24 -10.39
N GLU A 143 -22.00 -4.91 -10.25
CA GLU A 143 -20.89 -3.96 -10.33
C GLU A 143 -19.76 -4.12 -9.28
N ASP A 144 -18.57 -3.71 -9.73
CA ASP A 144 -17.28 -3.50 -9.08
C ASP A 144 -17.15 -3.82 -7.57
N VAL A 145 -16.68 -5.04 -7.29
CA VAL A 145 -16.10 -5.38 -5.98
C VAL A 145 -14.69 -4.76 -5.86
N ASN A 146 -14.55 -3.76 -4.98
CA ASN A 146 -13.24 -3.23 -4.63
C ASN A 146 -12.52 -4.23 -3.71
N TRP A 147 -11.49 -4.88 -4.25
CA TRP A 147 -10.60 -5.87 -3.63
C TRP A 147 -9.42 -5.29 -2.85
N LEU A 148 -9.43 -3.96 -2.62
CA LEU A 148 -8.46 -3.27 -1.77
C LEU A 148 -8.84 -3.38 -0.30
#